data_AF-A0A6L3AC15-F1
#
_entry.id   AF-A0A6L3AC15-F1
#
_cell.length_a   1.000
_cell.length_b   1.000
_cell.length_c   1.000
_cell.angle_alpha   90.00
_cell.angle_beta   90.00
_cell.angle_gamma   90.00
#
_symmetry.space_group_name_H-M   'P 1'
#
loop_
_entity.id
_entity.type
_entity.pdbx_description
1 polymer ?
#
loop_
_entity_poly.entity_id
_entity_poly.type
_entity_poly.pdbx_seq_one_letter_code
_entity_poly.pdbx_strand_id
1 'polypeptide(L)' 'MALKVDYRPFTMEWEGRLGGGPAPREAKAMPSAAAAPKAGRKGGVAAQIAGRVLSVRVKPGDAVKQGDVLLILEAMKM' A
#
# COMPACT_ATOMS: atom_id res chain seq x y z
N MET A 1 12.95 29.31 -10.85
CA MET A 1 11.90 28.26 -10.76
C MET A 1 10.60 28.94 -10.39
N ALA A 2 9.54 28.83 -11.19
CA ALA A 2 8.31 29.58 -10.96
C ALA A 2 7.52 28.98 -9.78
N LEU A 3 7.38 29.74 -8.71
CA LEU A 3 6.58 29.37 -7.53
C LEU A 3 5.27 30.16 -7.59
N LYS A 4 4.17 29.46 -7.30
CA LYS A 4 2.85 30.10 -7.18
C LYS A 4 2.64 30.48 -5.73
N VAL A 5 2.53 31.78 -5.47
CA VAL A 5 2.04 32.31 -4.18
C VAL A 5 0.66 32.90 -4.48
N ASP A 6 -0.36 32.47 -3.73
CA ASP A 6 -1.76 32.88 -3.92
C ASP A 6 -2.27 32.74 -5.37
N TYR A 7 -1.94 31.62 -6.01
CA TYR A 7 -2.32 31.27 -7.39
C TYR A 7 -1.80 32.21 -8.49
N ARG A 8 -0.93 33.18 -8.18
CA ARG A 8 -0.24 33.99 -9.19
C ARG A 8 1.17 33.47 -9.43
N PRO A 9 1.60 33.29 -10.69
CA PRO A 9 2.95 32.85 -10.99
C PRO A 9 3.94 33.97 -10.65
N PHE A 10 4.87 33.70 -9.75
CA PHE A 10 5.92 34.65 -9.38
C PHE A 10 7.28 34.08 -9.80
N THR A 11 8.05 34.86 -10.55
CA THR A 11 9.37 34.46 -11.04
C THR A 11 10.41 35.01 -10.08
N MET A 12 11.07 34.11 -9.34
CA MET A 12 12.23 34.44 -8.52
C MET A 12 13.50 34.02 -9.26
N GLU A 13 14.44 34.96 -9.37
CA GLU A 13 15.81 34.68 -9.76
C GLU A 13 16.68 34.71 -8.50
N TRP A 14 17.49 33.67 -8.33
CA TRP A 14 18.39 33.52 -7.19
C TRP A 14 19.77 33.14 -7.72
N GLU A 15 20.79 33.87 -7.30
CA GLU A 15 22.17 33.61 -7.68
C GLU A 15 22.98 33.20 -6.44
N GLY A 16 23.23 31.89 -6.30
CA GLY A 16 24.01 31.33 -5.21
C GLY A 16 23.88 29.81 -5.07
N ARG A 17 25.01 29.11 -4.86
CA ARG A 17 25.08 27.65 -4.67
C ARG A 17 24.65 27.29 -3.25
N LEU A 18 23.51 26.62 -3.12
CA LEU A 18 23.10 26.03 -1.83
C LEU A 18 24.01 24.84 -1.52
N GLY A 19 24.80 25.00 -0.47
CA GLY A 19 25.77 24.03 0.03
C GLY A 19 25.12 22.75 0.55
N GLY A 20 25.93 21.69 0.57
CA GLY A 20 25.55 20.34 0.93
C GLY A 20 25.14 20.20 2.39
N GLY A 21 23.88 19.85 2.59
CA GLY A 21 23.43 19.01 3.70
C GLY A 21 22.88 17.71 3.12
N PRO A 22 22.93 16.57 3.83
CA PRO A 22 22.37 15.33 3.30
C PRO A 22 20.90 15.57 2.98
N ALA A 23 20.51 15.26 1.73
CA ALA A 23 19.14 15.32 1.28
C ALA A 23 18.24 14.64 2.32
N PRO A 24 17.03 15.17 2.61
CA PRO A 24 16.02 14.38 3.32
C PRO A 24 15.96 13.06 2.59
N ARG A 25 16.36 11.99 3.27
CA ARG A 25 16.26 10.65 2.71
C ARG A 25 14.77 10.47 2.52
N GLU A 26 14.32 10.70 1.28
CA GLU A 26 12.98 10.33 0.83
C GLU A 26 12.76 8.97 1.44
N ALA A 27 11.87 8.91 2.43
CA ALA A 27 11.31 7.65 2.85
C ALA A 27 10.76 7.12 1.54
N LYS A 28 11.49 6.18 0.92
CA LYS A 28 11.05 5.48 -0.27
C LYS A 28 9.60 5.16 0.03
N ALA A 29 8.69 5.84 -0.64
CA ALA A 29 7.32 5.41 -0.68
C ALA A 29 7.45 3.96 -1.13
N MET A 30 7.26 3.04 -0.19
CA MET A 30 7.09 1.64 -0.53
C MET A 30 6.01 1.71 -1.59
N PRO A 31 6.27 1.24 -2.83
CA PRO A 31 5.17 1.06 -3.74
C PRO A 31 4.18 0.22 -2.95
N SER A 32 2.97 0.75 -2.75
CA SER A 32 1.83 -0.05 -2.33
C SER A 32 1.76 -1.10 -3.41
N ALA A 33 2.40 -2.24 -3.14
CA ALA A 33 2.48 -3.33 -4.06
C ALA A 33 1.04 -3.78 -4.16
N ALA A 34 0.37 -3.39 -5.26
CA ALA A 34 -0.72 -4.16 -5.80
C ALA A 34 -0.19 -5.60 -5.82
N ALA A 35 -0.63 -6.37 -4.82
CA ALA A 35 -0.13 -7.70 -4.59
C ALA A 35 -0.57 -8.54 -5.79
N ALA A 36 0.34 -8.74 -6.74
CA ALA A 36 0.20 -9.79 -7.72
C ALA A 36 -0.09 -11.10 -6.96
N PRO A 37 -0.99 -11.97 -7.45
CA PRO A 37 -1.39 -13.17 -6.74
C PRO A 37 -0.16 -14.04 -6.56
N LYS A 38 0.40 -14.06 -5.34
CA LYS A 38 1.49 -14.96 -4.99
C LYS A 38 0.93 -16.37 -5.11
N ALA A 39 1.52 -17.18 -5.98
CA ALA A 39 1.23 -18.60 -6.08
C ALA A 39 1.15 -19.20 -4.67
N GLY A 40 0.04 -19.86 -4.37
CA GLY A 40 -0.30 -20.30 -3.02
C GLY A 40 0.84 -21.10 -2.40
N ARG A 41 1.27 -20.69 -1.19
CA ARG A 41 2.14 -21.49 -0.34
C ARG A 41 1.46 -22.86 -0.12
N LYS A 42 2.22 -23.96 -0.04
CA LYS A 42 1.66 -25.26 0.37
C LYS A 42 0.84 -25.10 1.67
N GLY A 43 -0.44 -25.46 1.61
CA GLY A 43 -1.39 -25.33 2.73
C GLY A 43 -2.08 -23.95 2.85
N GLY A 44 -1.76 -22.98 2.00
CA GLY A 44 -2.39 -21.66 2.00
C GLY A 44 -3.71 -21.66 1.22
N VAL A 45 -4.76 -21.09 1.82
CA VAL A 45 -6.04 -20.85 1.16
C VAL A 45 -6.02 -19.45 0.56
N ALA A 46 -5.99 -19.35 -0.78
CA ALA A 46 -5.99 -18.08 -1.50
C ALA A 46 -7.40 -17.72 -1.98
N ALA A 47 -7.78 -16.45 -1.81
CA ALA A 47 -9.03 -15.92 -2.34
C ALA A 47 -9.00 -15.92 -3.88
N GLN A 48 -10.11 -16.35 -4.51
CA GLN A 48 -10.24 -16.44 -5.97
C GLN A 48 -10.73 -15.13 -6.62
N ILE A 49 -11.20 -14.20 -5.81
CA ILE A 49 -11.73 -12.90 -6.23
C ILE A 49 -11.11 -11.78 -5.39
N ALA A 50 -11.10 -10.57 -5.93
CA ALA A 50 -10.78 -9.38 -5.17
C ALA A 50 -11.93 -9.01 -4.22
N GLY A 51 -11.58 -8.45 -3.06
CA GLY A 51 -12.57 -7.93 -2.13
C GLY A 51 -11.97 -7.45 -0.82
N ARG A 52 -12.85 -7.06 0.12
CA ARG A 52 -12.48 -6.49 1.42
C ARG A 52 -12.72 -7.49 2.55
N VAL A 53 -11.73 -7.68 3.42
CA VAL A 53 -11.89 -8.49 4.63
C VAL A 53 -12.87 -7.80 5.58
N LEU A 54 -13.98 -8.47 5.90
CA LEU A 54 -14.98 -7.99 6.87
C LEU A 54 -14.67 -8.50 8.28
N SER A 55 -14.26 -9.76 8.40
CA SER A 55 -13.91 -10.35 9.70
C SER A 55 -12.99 -11.55 9.54
N VAL A 56 -12.16 -11.79 10.55
CA VAL A 56 -11.32 -12.97 10.69
C VAL A 56 -11.79 -13.75 11.91
N ARG A 57 -12.09 -15.04 11.73
CA ARG A 57 -12.70 -15.90 12.75
C ARG A 57 -11.71 -16.84 13.43
N VAL A 58 -10.46 -16.84 12.99
CA VAL A 58 -9.39 -17.72 13.49
C VAL A 58 -8.18 -16.92 13.94
N LYS A 59 -7.38 -17.53 14.81
CA LYS A 59 -6.13 -16.99 15.33
C LYS A 59 -4.97 -17.94 15.01
N PRO A 60 -3.71 -17.45 15.04
CA PRO A 60 -2.55 -18.31 14.86
C PRO A 60 -2.51 -19.42 15.92
N GLY A 61 -2.34 -20.67 15.46
CA GLY A 61 -2.30 -21.85 16.32
C GLY A 61 -3.65 -22.56 16.49
N ASP A 62 -4.75 -21.98 16.00
CA ASP A 62 -6.06 -22.64 16.04
C ASP A 62 -6.09 -23.87 15.13
N ALA A 63 -6.64 -24.98 15.65
CA ALA A 63 -6.94 -26.15 14.85
C ALA A 63 -8.26 -25.94 14.09
N VAL A 64 -8.22 -26.10 12.76
CA VAL A 64 -9.38 -25.93 11.88
C VAL A 64 -9.67 -27.23 11.12
N LYS A 65 -10.94 -27.45 10.81
CA LYS A 65 -11.45 -28.62 10.07
C LYS A 65 -11.95 -28.21 8.70
N GLN A 66 -12.14 -29.20 7.83
CA GLN A 66 -12.76 -28.97 6.54
C GLN A 66 -14.17 -28.39 6.73
N GLY A 67 -14.44 -27.28 6.03
CA GLY A 67 -15.73 -26.57 6.12
C GLY A 67 -15.74 -25.42 7.12
N ASP A 68 -14.71 -25.26 7.96
CA ASP A 68 -14.63 -24.14 8.89
C ASP A 68 -14.43 -22.81 8.17
N VAL A 69 -15.17 -21.79 8.62
CA VAL A 69 -15.07 -20.43 8.08
C VAL A 69 -13.89 -19.71 8.73
N LEU A 70 -12.82 -19.49 7.96
CA LEU A 70 -11.62 -18.80 8.43
C LEU A 70 -11.80 -17.28 8.51
N LEU A 71 -12.42 -16.70 7.48
CA LEU A 71 -12.66 -15.27 7.35
C LEU A 71 -13.88 -15.01 6.46
N ILE A 72 -14.42 -13.80 6.54
CA ILE A 72 -15.49 -13.32 5.68
C ILE A 72 -14.94 -12.17 4.83
N LEU A 73 -15.19 -12.23 3.53
CA LEU A 73 -14.75 -11.26 2.55
C LEU A 73 -15.96 -10.71 1.80
N GLU A 74 -16.05 -9.39 1.66
CA GLU A 74 -17.01 -8.73 0.78
C GLU A 74 -16.43 -8.70 -0.63
N ALA A 75 -17.15 -9.31 -1.58
CA ALA A 75 -16.78 -9.27 -2.99
C ALA A 75 -16.94 -7.85 -3.53
N MET A 76 -15.88 -7.29 -4.11
CA MET A 76 -16.02 -6.03 -4.84
C MET A 76 -16.54 -6.34 -6.25
N LYS A 77 -17.64 -5.67 -6.62
CA LYS A 77 -18.18 -5.76 -7.97
C LYS A 77 -17.17 -5.14 -8.93
N MET A 78 -16.79 -5.88 -9.96
CA MET A 78 -16.03 -5.33 -11.09
C MET A 78 -16.87 -4.34 -11.86
#